data_AF-A0A1E5L312-F1
#
_entry.id   AF-A0A1E5L312-F1
#
_cell.length_a   1.000
_cell.length_b   1.000
_cell.length_c   1.000
_cell.angle_alpha   90.00
_cell.angle_beta   90.00
_cell.angle_gamma   90.00
#
_symmetry.space_group_name_H-M   'P 1'
#
loop_
_entity.id
_entity.type
_entity.pdbx_description
1 polymer ?
#
loop_
_entity_poly.entity_id
_entity_poly.type
_entity_poly.pdbx_seq_one_letter_code
_entity_poly.pdbx_strand_id
1 'polypeptide(L)'
;MDEITQVKIQFRKEQWSKLIRECQDSGMTVRNWCKQKSINEASYYYWLKKIRKEACKQRLSITHVDQKPVEFAKLSFDTRPTQTLGFITIHFPIATVEVKEGTSKETLETVLLALKSIC
;
A
#
# COMPACT_ATOMS: atom_id res chain seq x y z
N MET A 1 -2.89 -42.26 -7.07
CA MET A 1 -1.49 -41.79 -7.25
C MET A 1 -0.61 -42.74 -6.47
N ASP A 2 0.28 -43.46 -7.14
CA ASP A 2 1.22 -44.41 -6.54
C ASP A 2 2.07 -43.75 -5.43
N GLU A 3 2.24 -44.41 -4.28
CA GLU A 3 2.99 -43.92 -3.12
C GLU A 3 4.43 -43.55 -3.51
N ILE A 4 5.05 -44.34 -4.37
CA ILE A 4 6.40 -44.09 -4.89
C ILE A 4 6.46 -42.76 -5.66
N THR A 5 5.39 -42.43 -6.38
CA THR A 5 5.31 -41.19 -7.14
C THR A 5 5.19 -39.98 -6.20
N GLN A 6 4.44 -40.11 -5.10
CA GLN A 6 4.31 -39.04 -4.11
C GLN A 6 5.64 -38.76 -3.41
N VAL A 7 6.35 -39.80 -2.97
CA VAL A 7 7.66 -39.68 -2.32
C VAL A 7 8.69 -39.04 -3.25
N LYS A 8 8.73 -39.44 -4.53
CA LYS A 8 9.61 -38.82 -5.53
C LYS A 8 9.34 -37.33 -5.73
N ILE A 9 8.07 -36.93 -5.74
CA ILE A 9 7.69 -35.51 -5.88
C ILE A 9 8.15 -34.73 -4.66
N GLN A 10 7.94 -35.27 -3.47
CA GLN A 10 8.34 -34.63 -2.21
C GLN A 10 9.86 -34.46 -2.12
N PHE A 11 10.62 -35.52 -2.42
CA PHE A 11 12.09 -35.45 -2.44
C PHE A 11 12.60 -34.38 -3.41
N ARG A 12 12.07 -34.35 -4.65
CA ARG A 12 12.43 -33.29 -5.61
C ARG A 12 12.10 -31.90 -5.09
N LYS A 13 10.95 -31.72 -4.44
CA LYS A 13 10.55 -30.43 -3.86
C LYS A 13 11.53 -29.96 -2.77
N GLU A 14 11.98 -30.87 -1.91
CA GLU A 14 12.98 -30.57 -0.88
C GLU A 14 14.33 -30.18 -1.48
N GLN A 15 14.80 -30.91 -2.51
CA GLN A 15 16.03 -30.56 -3.23
C GLN A 15 15.96 -29.15 -3.82
N TRP A 16 14.87 -28.83 -4.53
CA TRP A 16 14.68 -27.50 -5.10
C TRP A 16 14.53 -26.40 -4.05
N SER A 17 13.97 -26.73 -2.88
CA SER A 17 13.85 -25.76 -1.79
C SER A 17 15.22 -25.38 -1.21
N LYS A 18 16.16 -26.35 -1.12
CA LYS A 18 17.55 -26.09 -0.73
C LYS A 18 18.27 -25.23 -1.76
N LEU A 19 18.15 -25.57 -3.05
CA LEU A 19 18.74 -24.81 -4.15
C LEU A 19 18.25 -23.35 -4.20
N ILE A 20 16.95 -23.12 -4.00
CA ILE A 20 16.38 -21.77 -3.96
C ILE A 20 16.94 -20.99 -2.76
N ARG A 21 17.07 -21.63 -1.59
CA ARG A 21 17.67 -21.00 -0.40
C ARG A 21 19.13 -20.64 -0.65
N GLU A 22 19.93 -21.55 -1.21
CA GLU A 22 21.31 -21.24 -1.61
C GLU A 22 21.39 -20.06 -2.59
N CYS A 23 20.48 -19.98 -3.56
CA CYS A 23 20.42 -18.84 -4.48
C CYS A 23 20.10 -17.53 -3.75
N GLN A 24 19.18 -17.55 -2.78
CA GLN A 24 18.80 -16.37 -2.00
C GLN A 24 19.94 -15.92 -1.08
N ASP A 25 20.60 -16.87 -0.41
CA ASP A 25 21.70 -16.61 0.52
C ASP A 25 22.96 -16.14 -0.23
N SER A 26 23.12 -16.53 -1.51
CA SER A 26 24.26 -16.10 -2.33
C SER A 26 24.29 -14.59 -2.62
N GLY A 27 23.15 -13.89 -2.48
CA GLY A 27 23.02 -12.47 -2.83
C GLY A 27 23.21 -12.17 -4.34
N MET A 28 23.41 -13.19 -5.17
CA MET A 28 23.60 -13.05 -6.62
C MET A 28 22.25 -12.96 -7.33
N THR A 29 22.26 -12.46 -8.57
CA THR A 29 21.09 -12.57 -9.44
C THR A 29 20.83 -14.03 -9.79
N VAL A 30 19.55 -14.41 -9.90
CA VAL A 30 19.13 -15.78 -10.23
C VAL A 30 19.81 -16.27 -11.51
N ARG A 31 19.89 -15.43 -12.55
CA ARG A 31 20.57 -15.73 -13.82
C ARG A 31 22.03 -16.13 -13.61
N ASN A 32 22.79 -15.33 -12.86
CA ASN A 32 24.21 -15.60 -12.63
C ASN A 32 24.41 -16.87 -11.79
N TRP A 33 23.59 -17.06 -10.77
CA TRP A 33 23.63 -18.25 -9.93
C TRP A 33 23.27 -19.51 -10.71
N CYS A 34 22.21 -19.47 -11.53
CA CYS A 34 21.81 -20.57 -12.42
C CYS A 34 22.93 -20.93 -13.40
N LYS A 35 23.58 -19.93 -14.00
CA LYS A 35 24.72 -20.14 -14.90
C LYS A 35 25.90 -20.82 -14.19
N GLN A 36 26.24 -20.39 -12.98
CA GLN A 36 27.35 -20.95 -12.20
C GLN A 36 27.10 -22.40 -11.75
N LYS A 37 25.86 -22.72 -11.36
CA LYS A 37 25.46 -24.06 -10.92
C LYS A 37 25.02 -24.97 -12.08
N SER A 38 25.12 -24.50 -13.33
CA SER A 38 24.65 -25.21 -14.54
C SER A 38 23.18 -25.64 -14.45
N ILE A 39 22.35 -24.79 -13.85
CA ILE A 39 20.91 -24.98 -13.70
C ILE A 39 20.18 -24.20 -14.79
N ASN A 40 19.17 -24.81 -15.40
CA ASN A 40 18.29 -24.11 -16.33
C ASN A 40 17.40 -23.09 -15.58
N GLU A 41 17.46 -21.82 -15.97
CA GLU A 41 16.64 -20.73 -15.41
C GLU A 41 15.14 -21.04 -15.45
N ALA A 42 14.65 -21.65 -16.54
CA ALA A 42 13.24 -22.00 -16.66
C ALA A 42 12.82 -23.05 -15.62
N SER A 43 13.68 -24.03 -15.35
CA SER A 43 13.45 -25.02 -14.29
C SER A 43 13.43 -24.36 -12.92
N TYR A 44 14.35 -23.43 -12.66
CA TYR A 44 14.38 -22.67 -11.41
C TYR A 44 13.05 -21.94 -11.18
N TYR A 45 12.60 -21.14 -12.15
CA TYR A 45 11.34 -20.39 -12.00
C TYR A 45 10.12 -21.30 -11.92
N TYR A 46 10.12 -22.44 -12.63
CA TYR A 46 9.07 -23.44 -12.52
C TYR A 46 8.95 -23.97 -11.09
N TRP A 47 10.05 -24.39 -10.48
CA TRP A 47 10.07 -24.94 -9.13
C TRP A 47 9.80 -23.88 -8.07
N LEU A 48 10.32 -22.67 -8.24
CA LEU A 48 10.01 -21.53 -7.38
C LEU A 48 8.52 -21.21 -7.35
N LYS A 49 7.88 -21.18 -8.54
CA LYS A 49 6.42 -20.98 -8.65
C LYS A 49 5.66 -22.11 -7.96
N LYS A 50 6.07 -23.37 -8.14
CA LYS A 50 5.43 -24.54 -7.52
C LYS A 50 5.52 -24.49 -5.99
N ILE A 51 6.69 -24.18 -5.45
CA ILE A 51 6.91 -24.06 -3.99
C ILE A 51 6.09 -22.91 -3.40
N ARG A 52 6.10 -21.73 -4.03
CA ARG A 52 5.28 -20.59 -3.58
C ARG A 52 3.78 -20.90 -3.57
N LYS A 53 3.27 -21.54 -4.63
CA LYS A 53 1.85 -21.93 -4.68
C LYS A 53 1.46 -22.85 -3.53
N GLU A 54 2.31 -23.82 -3.21
CA GLU A 54 2.06 -24.75 -2.11
C GLU A 54 2.09 -24.04 -0.74
N ALA A 55 3.05 -23.14 -0.52
CA ALA A 55 3.09 -22.33 0.70
C ALA A 55 1.86 -21.41 0.84
N CYS A 56 1.41 -20.80 -0.26
CA CYS A 56 0.17 -20.01 -0.27
C CYS A 56 -1.05 -20.87 0.06
N LYS A 57 -1.19 -22.07 -0.53
CA LYS A 57 -2.29 -22.98 -0.20
C LYS A 57 -2.30 -23.34 1.28
N GLN A 58 -1.15 -23.74 1.84
CA GLN A 58 -1.03 -24.08 3.26
C GLN A 58 -1.42 -22.90 4.16
N ARG A 59 -0.97 -21.68 3.83
CA ARG A 59 -1.32 -20.47 4.59
C ARG A 59 -2.81 -20.12 4.49
N LEU A 60 -3.41 -20.27 3.32
CA LEU A 60 -4.85 -20.06 3.12
C LEU A 60 -5.69 -21.13 3.81
N SER A 61 -5.21 -22.37 3.90
CA SER A 61 -5.86 -23.43 4.69
C SER A 61 -5.91 -23.11 6.18
N ILE A 62 -4.90 -22.40 6.72
CA ILE A 62 -4.88 -21.92 8.12
C ILE A 62 -5.85 -20.72 8.31
N THR A 63 -6.15 -19.98 7.23
CA THR A 63 -7.03 -18.80 7.25
C THR A 63 -8.52 -19.17 7.18
N HIS A 64 -8.84 -20.42 6.84
CA HIS A 64 -10.23 -20.91 6.72
C HIS A 64 -10.86 -21.38 8.04
N VAL A 65 -10.23 -21.09 9.18
CA VAL A 65 -10.85 -21.24 10.50
C VAL A 65 -11.30 -19.84 10.95
N ASP A 66 -12.61 -19.59 10.86
CA ASP A 66 -13.33 -18.46 11.47
C ASP A 66 -12.83 -17.03 11.17
N GLN A 67 -12.53 -16.71 9.92
CA GLN A 67 -12.43 -15.31 9.52
C GLN A 67 -13.80 -14.80 9.08
N LYS A 68 -14.53 -14.18 10.02
CA LYS A 68 -15.56 -13.19 9.70
C LYS A 68 -15.00 -12.26 8.62
N PRO A 69 -15.74 -11.95 7.54
CA PRO A 69 -15.24 -11.07 6.49
C PRO A 69 -14.70 -9.80 7.13
N VAL A 70 -13.44 -9.45 6.85
CA VAL A 70 -12.90 -8.16 7.24
C VAL A 70 -13.67 -7.13 6.42
N GLU A 71 -14.68 -6.55 7.05
CA GLU A 71 -15.44 -5.45 6.51
C GLU A 71 -14.51 -4.25 6.47
N PHE A 72 -14.14 -3.82 5.27
CA PHE A 72 -13.38 -2.60 5.09
C PHE A 72 -14.22 -1.45 5.65
N ALA A 73 -13.77 -0.87 6.77
CA ALA A 73 -14.43 0.25 7.38
C ALA A 73 -14.52 1.37 6.34
N LYS A 74 -15.75 1.68 5.91
CA LYS A 74 -16.02 2.81 5.03
C LYS A 74 -15.58 4.06 5.79
N LEU A 75 -14.50 4.69 5.33
CA LEU A 75 -14.09 6.00 5.84
C LEU A 75 -15.17 6.98 5.41
N SER A 76 -16.00 7.39 6.36
CA SER A 76 -16.91 8.51 6.20
C SER A 76 -16.07 9.77 6.04
N PHE A 77 -15.79 10.16 4.79
CA PHE A 77 -15.49 11.56 4.53
C PHE A 77 -16.78 12.32 4.79
N ASP A 78 -16.75 13.20 5.78
CA ASP A 78 -17.77 14.22 5.96
C ASP A 78 -17.64 15.15 4.73
N THR A 79 -18.22 14.76 3.60
CA THR A 79 -18.59 15.68 2.52
C THR A 79 -19.82 16.45 2.98
N ARG A 80 -19.74 17.06 4.17
CA ARG A 80 -20.50 18.28 4.37
C ARG A 80 -19.82 19.24 3.41
N PRO A 81 -20.51 19.78 2.38
CA PRO A 81 -20.12 21.11 1.96
C PRO A 81 -20.13 21.90 3.25
N THR A 82 -18.95 22.33 3.71
CA THR A 82 -18.83 23.27 4.82
C THR A 82 -19.86 24.32 4.49
N GLN A 83 -20.95 24.33 5.27
CA GLN A 83 -22.00 25.31 5.10
C GLN A 83 -21.25 26.63 5.11
N THR A 84 -21.19 27.30 3.98
CA THR A 84 -20.52 28.58 3.83
C THR A 84 -21.36 29.55 4.65
N LEU A 85 -21.16 29.52 5.97
CA LEU A 85 -21.57 30.57 6.89
C LEU A 85 -21.00 31.84 6.30
N GLY A 86 -21.88 32.75 5.90
CA GLY A 86 -21.60 33.83 4.98
C GLY A 86 -20.31 34.53 5.33
N PHE A 87 -19.28 34.31 4.52
CA PHE A 87 -18.05 35.06 4.59
C PHE A 87 -18.04 36.07 3.44
N ILE A 88 -17.84 37.35 3.78
CA ILE A 88 -17.60 38.39 2.78
C ILE A 88 -16.10 38.38 2.52
N THR A 89 -15.71 38.09 1.28
CA THR A 89 -14.31 38.16 0.84
C THR A 89 -14.09 39.39 -0.02
N ILE A 90 -13.15 40.25 0.37
CA ILE A 90 -12.73 41.43 -0.38
C ILE A 90 -11.28 41.23 -0.82
N HIS A 91 -11.05 41.27 -2.14
CA HIS A 91 -9.71 41.14 -2.72
C HIS A 91 -9.12 42.52 -3.04
N PHE A 92 -7.92 42.76 -2.51
CA PHE A 92 -7.04 43.88 -2.85
C PHE A 92 -5.79 43.34 -3.57
N PRO A 93 -5.04 44.16 -4.33
CA PRO A 93 -3.80 43.71 -4.98
C PRO A 93 -2.75 43.15 -4.02
N ILE A 94 -2.74 43.61 -2.77
CA ILE A 94 -1.73 43.27 -1.75
C ILE A 94 -2.32 42.57 -0.52
N ALA A 95 -3.63 42.34 -0.46
CA ALA A 95 -4.30 41.76 0.69
C ALA A 95 -5.63 41.10 0.33
N THR A 96 -6.09 40.14 1.12
CA THR A 96 -7.45 39.61 1.06
C THR A 96 -8.06 39.68 2.45
N VAL A 97 -9.29 40.18 2.54
CA VAL A 97 -10.03 40.32 3.80
C VAL A 97 -11.19 39.35 3.79
N GLU A 98 -11.25 38.48 4.79
CA GLU A 98 -12.35 37.53 4.98
C GLU A 98 -13.11 37.89 6.26
N VAL A 99 -14.38 38.26 6.12
CA VAL A 99 -15.24 38.66 7.23
C VAL A 99 -16.21 37.54 7.54
N LYS A 100 -16.13 36.95 8.74
CA LYS A 100 -17.07 35.92 9.19
C LYS A 100 -18.31 36.55 9.82
N GLU A 101 -19.43 35.84 9.75
CA GLU A 101 -20.65 36.17 10.49
C GLU A 101 -20.37 36.23 12.01
N GLY A 102 -20.74 37.34 12.65
CA GLY A 102 -20.42 37.64 14.05
C GLY A 102 -19.22 38.56 14.29
N THR A 103 -18.56 39.04 13.23
CA THR A 103 -17.51 40.07 13.35
C THR A 103 -18.12 41.39 13.84
N SER A 104 -17.55 41.98 14.90
CA SER A 104 -18.02 43.26 15.42
C SER A 104 -17.70 44.41 14.45
N LYS A 105 -18.56 45.43 14.45
CA LYS A 105 -18.37 46.64 13.62
C LYS A 105 -17.03 47.33 13.92
N GLU A 106 -16.67 47.46 15.19
CA GLU A 106 -15.43 48.12 15.63
C GLU A 106 -14.17 47.40 15.11
N THR A 107 -14.16 46.06 15.17
CA THR A 107 -13.05 45.25 14.66
C THR A 107 -12.93 45.39 13.15
N LEU A 108 -14.07 45.36 12.43
CA LEU A 108 -14.09 45.53 10.98
C LEU A 108 -13.54 46.92 10.57
N GLU A 109 -14.02 47.98 11.21
CA GLU A 109 -13.57 49.36 10.94
C GLU A 109 -12.08 49.54 11.19
N THR A 110 -11.57 48.98 12.29
CA THR A 110 -10.14 49.05 12.64
C THR A 110 -9.26 48.39 11.58
N VAL A 111 -9.65 47.19 11.13
CA VAL A 111 -8.92 46.45 10.08
C VAL A 111 -8.96 47.20 8.75
N LEU A 112 -10.12 47.74 8.35
CA LEU A 112 -10.24 48.51 7.11
C LEU A 112 -9.44 49.82 7.16
N LEU A 113 -9.40 50.51 8.30
CA LEU A 113 -8.58 51.70 8.48
C LEU A 113 -7.08 51.40 8.42
N ALA A 114 -6.64 50.28 9.01
CA ALA A 114 -5.25 49.83 8.91
C ALA A 114 -4.88 49.46 7.47
N LEU A 115 -5.80 48.87 6.70
CA LEU A 115 -5.56 48.57 5.29
C LEU A 115 -5.51 49.83 4.42
N LYS A 116 -6.25 50.89 4.77
CA LYS A 116 -6.20 52.18 4.08
C LYS A 116 -4.84 52.89 4.18
N SER A 117 -4.03 52.61 5.20
CA SER A 117 -2.68 53.18 5.28
C SER A 117 -1.63 52.39 4.49
N ILE A 118 -1.98 51.17 4.06
CA ILE A 118 -1.08 50.22 3.39
C ILE A 118 -1.39 50.13 1.87
N CYS A 119 -2.66 50.29 1.49
CA CYS A 119 -3.13 50.38 0.09
C CYS A 119 -3.27 51.83 -0.37
#